data_AF-A0A7R9RZ92-F1
#
_entry.id   AF-A0A7R9RZ92-F1
#
_cell.length_a   1.000
_cell.length_b   1.000
_cell.length_c   1.000
_cell.angle_alpha   90.00
_cell.angle_beta   90.00
_cell.angle_gamma   90.00
#
_symmetry.space_group_name_H-M   'P 1'
#
loop_
_entity.id
_entity.type
_entity.pdbx_description
1 polymer ?
#
loop_
_entity_poly.entity_id
_entity_poly.type
_entity_poly.pdbx_seq_one_letter_code
_entity_poly.pdbx_strand_id
1 'polypeptide(L)'
;GYFGRAASRHELQIVSCPGPSVDMMAGMRLVVVLTCAVTASATVSMSNEITTLRDYDPAKHKAFRETQGRPWPQPSVYKAVSPQFMALSPESFHISVLHDCGCDVIEKAVERYSKLIFRVPSGKESVFNFHKKDIYEGHLYGDFSGVLQSLTVDYKGDCEVHPTEDMDELYSIRVNGPDEARTARLFSSSIWGVLRGLDTFAQLVYEDPTTGIQFQINSVMILDYPRFKHRGLMLDTSRHYLSIEMIKTQLQLMEHNKLNVFHWHMVDDPSFPYKSQVFPLLSEKGSFNQRTHIYSHTDIKDVIEFARLRGIRVLAELDVPGHTESWGAGYPDILTKCFSGDKENGKVGPLDPSKNTTFEFIQKLLTEVVNLFPEALFHVGGDEVDLNCWQSNPDVKHFVEDVLNTTDYGKVVTYFMDKVITINKGLKTPKKLLMWQDVFENDPNVQKSVILHIWKSGWEDLISEITNKDYDVLFSSCWYLNYIQYGVDWQPFYKCDPTSHLNQTQKQHVLGGEVCMWGEYVDGTNLTPRLWPRASAVAERLWSALNVTDINSAASRIHEHRCRLLKWGYQAEPINGPGYCPYDS
;
A
#
# COMPACT_ATOMS: atom_id res chain seq x y z
N GLY A 1 39.56 61.34 -13.20
CA GLY A 1 38.25 60.92 -12.68
C GLY A 1 37.46 60.28 -13.81
N TYR A 2 36.64 59.25 -13.57
CA TYR A 2 35.28 59.30 -12.94
C TYR A 2 34.21 59.93 -13.87
N PHE A 3 32.97 59.43 -14.05
CA PHE A 3 32.31 58.09 -14.08
C PHE A 3 30.79 58.33 -14.35
N GLY A 4 29.95 57.51 -15.01
CA GLY A 4 30.13 56.40 -15.98
C GLY A 4 28.82 55.59 -16.22
N ARG A 5 28.58 55.14 -17.47
CA ARG A 5 27.94 53.90 -18.03
C ARG A 5 26.96 53.04 -17.16
N ALA A 6 25.96 52.30 -17.67
CA ALA A 6 25.30 52.04 -19.00
C ALA A 6 23.97 51.25 -18.72
N ALA A 7 22.89 51.14 -19.54
CA ALA A 7 22.68 50.72 -20.95
C ALA A 7 23.07 49.23 -21.22
N SER A 8 22.43 48.35 -22.04
CA SER A 8 21.33 48.41 -23.07
C SER A 8 20.89 46.93 -23.45
N ARG A 9 19.96 46.51 -24.34
CA ARG A 9 19.02 47.12 -25.35
C ARG A 9 18.01 46.06 -25.96
N HIS A 10 16.98 46.54 -26.71
CA HIS A 10 16.21 46.06 -27.91
C HIS A 10 16.24 44.59 -28.48
N GLU A 11 15.43 44.12 -29.47
CA GLU A 11 14.12 44.44 -30.18
C GLU A 11 14.20 43.98 -31.68
N LEU A 12 13.10 43.57 -32.37
CA LEU A 12 13.00 43.53 -33.87
C LEU A 12 11.57 43.25 -34.47
N GLN A 13 11.43 43.29 -35.81
CA GLN A 13 10.16 43.47 -36.57
C GLN A 13 9.86 42.43 -37.71
N ILE A 14 8.77 42.63 -38.49
CA ILE A 14 8.16 41.75 -39.52
C ILE A 14 8.35 42.30 -40.97
N VAL A 15 8.53 41.43 -41.99
CA VAL A 15 8.44 41.71 -43.45
C VAL A 15 7.87 40.48 -44.21
N SER A 16 7.45 40.58 -45.50
CA SER A 16 6.56 39.61 -46.19
C SER A 16 6.90 39.21 -47.66
N CYS A 17 6.42 38.02 -48.08
CA CYS A 17 6.11 37.55 -49.47
C CYS A 17 7.27 37.32 -50.49
N PRO A 18 7.08 36.64 -51.67
CA PRO A 18 5.98 35.76 -52.17
C PRO A 18 6.41 34.43 -52.88
N GLY A 19 5.43 33.58 -53.28
CA GLY A 19 5.54 32.54 -54.35
C GLY A 19 5.85 31.09 -53.90
N PRO A 20 5.61 30.04 -54.73
CA PRO A 20 5.34 30.02 -56.18
C PRO A 20 3.98 29.38 -56.60
N SER A 21 3.80 29.15 -57.91
CA SER A 21 2.60 28.58 -58.57
C SER A 21 2.57 27.04 -58.64
N VAL A 22 1.38 26.47 -58.84
CA VAL A 22 1.14 25.04 -59.12
C VAL A 22 0.50 24.89 -60.49
N ASP A 23 0.93 23.90 -61.26
CA ASP A 23 0.27 23.43 -62.48
C ASP A 23 0.12 21.89 -62.44
N MET A 24 -0.94 21.33 -63.01
CA MET A 24 -1.45 20.01 -62.62
C MET A 24 -2.03 19.21 -63.80
N MET A 25 -1.39 18.09 -64.19
CA MET A 25 -2.05 17.03 -64.97
C MET A 25 -1.56 15.59 -64.67
N ALA A 26 -2.53 14.75 -64.27
CA ALA A 26 -2.76 13.33 -64.58
C ALA A 26 -1.61 12.33 -64.85
N GLY A 27 -1.70 11.12 -64.23
CA GLY A 27 -1.33 9.90 -64.97
C GLY A 27 -0.98 8.61 -64.19
N MET A 28 -1.96 7.70 -64.05
CA MET A 28 -1.79 6.22 -63.96
C MET A 28 -1.08 5.59 -62.73
N ARG A 29 -1.25 4.26 -62.59
CA ARG A 29 -0.74 3.39 -61.51
C ARG A 29 0.19 2.31 -62.12
N LEU A 30 1.32 1.95 -61.49
CA LEU A 30 1.69 0.55 -61.19
C LEU A 30 2.98 0.40 -60.33
N VAL A 31 2.81 0.02 -59.06
CA VAL A 31 3.38 -1.18 -58.38
C VAL A 31 4.81 -1.68 -58.77
N VAL A 32 5.74 -1.57 -57.79
CA VAL A 32 6.84 -2.52 -57.40
C VAL A 32 8.30 -2.38 -57.94
N VAL A 33 9.14 -1.76 -57.07
CA VAL A 33 10.42 -2.28 -56.46
C VAL A 33 11.78 -2.20 -57.20
N LEU A 34 12.82 -2.02 -56.35
CA LEU A 34 14.30 -2.14 -56.52
C LEU A 34 15.12 -0.95 -57.07
N THR A 35 15.54 -0.11 -56.11
CA THR A 35 16.88 0.50 -55.93
C THR A 35 17.77 0.82 -57.14
N CYS A 36 18.14 2.11 -57.26
CA CYS A 36 19.55 2.50 -57.30
C CYS A 36 19.72 3.90 -56.66
N ALA A 37 20.94 4.29 -56.29
CA ALA A 37 21.22 5.51 -55.52
C ALA A 37 22.03 6.55 -56.31
N VAL A 38 21.98 7.83 -55.89
CA VAL A 38 23.11 8.78 -55.87
C VAL A 38 22.73 10.07 -55.11
N THR A 39 23.74 10.70 -54.50
CA THR A 39 23.76 11.99 -53.76
C THR A 39 22.97 13.15 -54.39
N ALA A 40 22.43 14.17 -53.69
CA ALA A 40 22.22 14.51 -52.25
C ALA A 40 21.25 15.74 -52.22
N SER A 41 21.02 16.60 -51.20
CA SER A 41 21.62 16.86 -49.86
C SER A 41 20.65 17.71 -48.99
N ALA A 42 21.11 18.22 -47.83
CA ALA A 42 20.56 19.34 -47.04
C ALA A 42 19.04 19.34 -46.73
N THR A 43 18.59 18.60 -45.71
CA THR A 43 18.32 19.11 -44.32
C THR A 43 17.04 19.93 -44.12
N VAL A 44 16.02 19.29 -43.53
CA VAL A 44 14.99 19.93 -42.68
C VAL A 44 14.89 19.11 -41.39
N SER A 45 14.77 19.77 -40.25
CA SER A 45 14.78 19.11 -38.93
C SER A 45 13.40 18.55 -38.57
N MET A 46 13.34 17.24 -38.31
CA MET A 46 12.32 16.62 -37.46
C MET A 46 13.04 15.73 -36.45
N SER A 47 12.86 16.02 -35.16
CA SER A 47 13.51 15.32 -34.05
C SER A 47 12.84 13.98 -33.74
N ASN A 48 12.92 13.05 -34.68
CA ASN A 48 12.59 11.65 -34.44
C ASN A 48 13.75 10.97 -33.69
N GLU A 49 13.77 11.07 -32.36
CA GLU A 49 14.62 10.22 -31.52
C GLU A 49 14.05 8.78 -31.49
N ILE A 50 14.15 8.09 -32.63
CA ILE A 50 14.18 6.63 -32.65
C ILE A 50 15.54 6.25 -32.09
N THR A 51 15.60 6.02 -30.78
CA THR A 51 16.79 5.57 -30.07
C THR A 51 17.19 4.17 -30.54
N THR A 52 18.03 4.13 -31.57
CA THR A 52 18.57 2.87 -32.10
C THR A 52 19.37 2.16 -31.02
N LEU A 53 19.23 0.83 -30.93
CA LEU A 53 19.87 -0.05 -29.94
C LEU A 53 21.41 -0.12 -30.11
N ARG A 54 22.11 0.99 -29.81
CA ARG A 54 23.57 1.12 -29.89
C ARG A 54 24.23 1.88 -28.74
N ASP A 55 23.49 2.67 -27.96
CA ASP A 55 24.01 3.34 -26.75
C ASP A 55 23.92 2.47 -25.48
N TYR A 56 24.02 1.14 -25.63
CA TYR A 56 24.15 0.23 -24.49
C TYR A 56 25.58 0.30 -23.93
N ASP A 57 25.76 1.13 -22.90
CA ASP A 57 27.01 1.28 -22.16
C ASP A 57 26.95 0.46 -20.85
N PRO A 58 27.51 -0.77 -20.82
CA PRO A 58 27.49 -1.61 -19.63
C PRO A 58 28.36 -1.06 -18.47
N ALA A 59 29.19 -0.04 -18.69
CA ALA A 59 29.93 0.60 -17.60
C ALA A 59 29.09 1.66 -16.85
N LYS A 60 28.04 2.21 -17.49
CA LYS A 60 27.06 3.12 -16.84
C LYS A 60 26.03 2.36 -16.03
N HIS A 61 25.50 1.26 -16.56
CA HIS A 61 24.54 0.39 -15.86
C HIS A 61 25.24 -0.60 -14.93
N LYS A 62 25.88 -0.08 -13.87
CA LYS A 62 26.21 -0.92 -12.71
C LYS A 62 24.91 -1.41 -12.08
N ALA A 63 24.72 -2.74 -12.05
CA ALA A 63 23.65 -3.35 -11.27
C ALA A 63 23.69 -2.84 -9.82
N PHE A 64 22.52 -2.65 -9.23
CA PHE A 64 22.41 -2.22 -7.84
C PHE A 64 23.12 -3.24 -6.94
N ARG A 65 24.03 -2.74 -6.09
CA ARG A 65 24.73 -3.62 -5.16
C ARG A 65 23.78 -3.95 -4.01
N GLU A 66 23.65 -5.24 -3.74
CA GLU A 66 23.06 -5.73 -2.50
C GLU A 66 23.78 -5.08 -1.32
N THR A 67 23.01 -4.78 -0.27
CA THR A 67 23.46 -3.98 0.88
C THR A 67 23.91 -4.83 2.06
N GLN A 68 24.04 -6.15 1.86
CA GLN A 68 24.51 -7.13 2.83
C GLN A 68 23.62 -7.18 4.10
N GLY A 69 22.32 -7.42 3.88
CA GLY A 69 21.35 -7.67 4.95
C GLY A 69 20.76 -6.40 5.56
N ARG A 70 20.85 -5.22 4.93
CA ARG A 70 20.21 -4.03 5.52
C ARG A 70 18.68 -4.15 5.43
N PRO A 71 17.93 -3.84 6.50
CA PRO A 71 16.48 -4.00 6.48
C PRO A 71 15.75 -2.95 5.63
N TRP A 72 14.53 -3.34 5.27
CA TRP A 72 13.47 -2.54 4.70
C TRP A 72 12.15 -2.81 5.47
N PRO A 73 11.48 -1.81 6.05
CA PRO A 73 11.91 -0.43 6.26
C PRO A 73 13.26 -0.28 6.99
N GLN A 74 13.94 0.85 6.79
CA GLN A 74 15.17 1.18 7.51
C GLN A 74 14.88 1.42 9.00
N PRO A 75 15.55 0.73 9.94
CA PRO A 75 15.31 0.93 11.37
C PRO A 75 15.64 2.34 11.85
N SER A 76 14.92 2.82 12.87
CA SER A 76 15.16 4.12 13.51
C SER A 76 16.59 4.26 14.07
N VAL A 77 17.18 3.18 14.57
CA VAL A 77 18.63 3.08 14.87
C VAL A 77 19.19 1.79 14.28
N TYR A 78 20.21 1.91 13.43
CA TYR A 78 21.01 0.80 12.92
C TYR A 78 22.49 1.10 13.12
N LYS A 79 23.20 0.25 13.85
CA LYS A 79 24.63 0.39 14.14
C LYS A 79 25.38 -0.92 13.91
N ALA A 80 26.36 -0.91 13.00
CA ALA A 80 27.36 -1.98 12.95
C ALA A 80 28.23 -1.93 14.23
N VAL A 81 28.40 -3.08 14.87
CA VAL A 81 29.17 -3.25 16.13
C VAL A 81 30.65 -3.47 15.82
N SER A 82 30.92 -4.20 14.75
CA SER A 82 32.25 -4.46 14.18
C SER A 82 32.07 -4.71 12.66
N PRO A 83 33.15 -4.77 11.85
CA PRO A 83 33.05 -5.26 10.47
C PRO A 83 32.74 -6.77 10.36
N GLN A 84 32.61 -7.48 11.50
CA GLN A 84 32.58 -8.93 11.53
C GLN A 84 31.23 -9.54 11.18
N PHE A 85 31.27 -10.61 10.42
CA PHE A 85 30.12 -11.43 10.06
C PHE A 85 30.25 -12.86 10.60
N MET A 86 29.13 -13.58 10.62
CA MET A 86 29.04 -14.98 11.04
C MET A 86 28.20 -15.78 10.06
N ALA A 87 28.47 -17.08 9.95
CA ALA A 87 27.62 -18.02 9.23
C ALA A 87 26.42 -18.47 10.09
N LEU A 88 25.33 -18.87 9.44
CA LEU A 88 24.23 -19.64 10.03
C LEU A 88 24.18 -21.03 9.39
N SER A 89 23.83 -22.06 10.16
CA SER A 89 23.60 -23.42 9.68
C SER A 89 22.14 -23.81 10.00
N PRO A 90 21.34 -24.28 9.02
CA PRO A 90 19.98 -24.78 9.25
C PRO A 90 19.92 -25.93 10.26
N GLU A 91 21.02 -26.66 10.46
CA GLU A 91 21.10 -27.83 11.35
C GLU A 91 21.46 -27.49 12.79
N SER A 92 22.02 -26.31 13.07
CA SER A 92 22.44 -25.91 14.42
C SER A 92 21.81 -24.62 14.95
N PHE A 93 21.41 -23.70 14.05
CA PHE A 93 20.75 -22.46 14.45
C PHE A 93 19.33 -22.73 14.91
N HIS A 94 18.93 -22.12 16.03
CA HIS A 94 17.58 -22.22 16.58
C HIS A 94 17.12 -20.88 17.15
N ILE A 95 15.81 -20.63 17.06
CA ILE A 95 15.16 -19.51 17.74
C ILE A 95 14.55 -20.06 19.04
N SER A 96 14.82 -19.42 20.18
CA SER A 96 14.29 -19.80 21.48
C SER A 96 13.60 -18.61 22.16
N VAL A 97 12.54 -18.88 22.91
CA VAL A 97 11.77 -17.86 23.64
C VAL A 97 12.11 -17.95 25.12
N LEU A 98 12.55 -16.85 25.72
CA LEU A 98 12.64 -16.71 27.17
C LEU A 98 11.24 -16.44 27.71
N HIS A 99 10.91 -17.04 28.86
CA HIS A 99 9.60 -16.90 29.49
C HIS A 99 8.45 -17.32 28.55
N ASP A 100 8.60 -18.49 27.92
CA ASP A 100 7.53 -19.14 27.18
C ASP A 100 6.26 -19.25 28.05
N CYS A 101 5.20 -18.65 27.54
CA CYS A 101 3.90 -18.46 28.18
C CYS A 101 2.76 -19.08 27.37
N GLY A 102 3.05 -19.83 26.30
CA GLY A 102 2.05 -20.42 25.40
C GLY A 102 1.34 -19.37 24.52
N CYS A 103 2.08 -18.36 24.06
CA CYS A 103 1.53 -17.28 23.25
C CYS A 103 1.58 -17.63 21.75
N ASP A 104 0.42 -17.97 21.19
CA ASP A 104 0.28 -18.52 19.84
C ASP A 104 0.84 -17.63 18.72
N VAL A 105 0.72 -16.31 18.85
CA VAL A 105 1.32 -15.32 17.95
C VAL A 105 2.85 -15.49 17.88
N ILE A 106 3.52 -15.63 19.02
CA ILE A 106 4.98 -15.82 19.08
C ILE A 106 5.34 -17.23 18.59
N GLU A 107 4.65 -18.28 19.05
CA GLU A 107 4.91 -19.66 18.60
C GLU A 107 4.84 -19.77 17.07
N LYS A 108 3.77 -19.22 16.47
CA LYS A 108 3.59 -19.25 15.00
C LYS A 108 4.54 -18.33 14.27
N ALA A 109 4.99 -17.22 14.86
CA ALA A 109 6.03 -16.41 14.25
C ALA A 109 7.40 -17.12 14.27
N VAL A 110 7.77 -17.74 15.39
CA VAL A 110 8.98 -18.56 15.50
C VAL A 110 8.95 -19.73 14.52
N GLU A 111 7.80 -20.40 14.37
CA GLU A 111 7.60 -21.48 13.38
C GLU A 111 7.76 -20.97 11.93
N ARG A 112 7.20 -19.80 11.59
CA ARG A 112 7.35 -19.16 10.28
C ARG A 112 8.81 -18.78 9.99
N TYR A 113 9.41 -17.98 10.87
CA TYR A 113 10.72 -17.38 10.61
C TYR A 113 11.86 -18.40 10.64
N SER A 114 11.79 -19.44 11.48
CA SER A 114 12.76 -20.55 11.44
C SER A 114 12.80 -21.27 10.08
N LYS A 115 11.66 -21.32 9.37
CA LYS A 115 11.56 -21.89 8.01
C LYS A 115 11.92 -20.86 6.93
N LEU A 116 11.64 -19.58 7.16
CA LEU A 116 11.81 -18.51 6.18
C LEU A 116 13.28 -18.10 5.96
N ILE A 117 14.06 -18.05 7.04
CA ILE A 117 15.49 -17.65 7.02
C ILE A 117 16.30 -18.53 6.06
N PHE A 118 16.07 -19.85 6.13
CA PHE A 118 16.79 -20.86 5.36
C PHE A 118 16.07 -21.28 4.06
N ARG A 119 15.03 -20.53 3.64
CA ARG A 119 14.24 -20.87 2.47
C ARG A 119 15.04 -20.70 1.17
N VAL A 120 15.14 -21.78 0.40
CA VAL A 120 15.63 -21.79 -0.99
C VAL A 120 14.47 -22.20 -1.91
N PRO A 121 14.17 -21.47 -3.00
CA PRO A 121 13.14 -21.84 -3.95
C PRO A 121 13.38 -23.21 -4.62
N SER A 122 12.32 -24.03 -4.68
CA SER A 122 12.34 -25.36 -5.30
C SER A 122 12.78 -25.31 -6.77
N GLY A 123 13.59 -26.28 -7.19
CA GLY A 123 14.07 -26.40 -8.56
C GLY A 123 15.30 -25.54 -8.89
N LYS A 124 15.82 -24.75 -7.94
CA LYS A 124 17.11 -24.07 -8.06
C LYS A 124 18.18 -24.81 -7.27
N GLU A 125 19.27 -25.16 -7.94
CA GLU A 125 20.50 -25.58 -7.25
C GLU A 125 21.07 -24.38 -6.47
N SER A 126 21.62 -24.62 -5.28
CA SER A 126 22.33 -23.57 -4.57
C SER A 126 23.63 -23.27 -5.31
N VAL A 127 23.80 -22.02 -5.76
CA VAL A 127 25.07 -21.53 -6.33
C VAL A 127 26.22 -21.53 -5.30
N PHE A 128 25.90 -21.75 -4.03
CA PHE A 128 26.84 -21.88 -2.92
C PHE A 128 27.26 -23.35 -2.74
N ASN A 129 28.44 -23.70 -3.26
CA ASN A 129 29.06 -25.02 -3.04
C ASN A 129 29.57 -25.15 -1.59
N PHE A 130 28.64 -25.35 -0.66
CA PHE A 130 28.89 -25.28 0.78
C PHE A 130 29.59 -26.54 1.32
N HIS A 131 30.92 -26.53 1.38
CA HIS A 131 31.67 -27.62 2.00
C HIS A 131 31.81 -27.42 3.52
N LYS A 132 31.40 -28.45 4.28
CA LYS A 132 31.37 -28.44 5.74
C LYS A 132 32.76 -28.29 6.42
N LYS A 133 33.85 -28.29 5.64
CA LYS A 133 35.23 -28.02 6.12
C LYS A 133 35.53 -26.54 6.26
N ASP A 134 34.99 -25.71 5.36
CA ASP A 134 35.44 -24.32 5.18
C ASP A 134 35.14 -23.45 6.41
N ILE A 135 34.06 -23.79 7.13
CA ILE A 135 33.65 -23.20 8.41
C ILE A 135 34.66 -23.47 9.54
N TYR A 136 35.31 -24.64 9.53
CA TYR A 136 36.12 -25.15 10.65
C TYR A 136 37.63 -25.03 10.41
N GLU A 137 38.10 -24.95 9.16
CA GLU A 137 39.53 -24.80 8.83
C GLU A 137 40.02 -23.34 8.91
N GLY A 138 39.13 -22.37 9.17
CA GLY A 138 39.44 -21.12 9.91
C GLY A 138 40.43 -20.13 9.31
N HIS A 139 40.77 -20.26 8.01
CA HIS A 139 41.81 -19.47 7.34
C HIS A 139 41.33 -18.78 6.04
N LEU A 140 40.02 -18.59 5.90
CA LEU A 140 39.39 -17.93 4.76
C LEU A 140 38.52 -16.76 5.25
N TYR A 141 38.72 -15.58 4.64
CA TYR A 141 38.01 -14.31 4.88
C TYR A 141 38.20 -13.67 6.27
N GLY A 142 38.87 -12.51 6.32
CA GLY A 142 39.43 -11.93 7.56
C GLY A 142 38.43 -11.47 8.63
N ASP A 143 37.22 -11.04 8.24
CA ASP A 143 36.19 -10.55 9.17
C ASP A 143 35.25 -11.65 9.69
N PHE A 144 35.49 -12.92 9.34
CA PHE A 144 34.67 -14.05 9.79
C PHE A 144 34.87 -14.38 11.27
N SER A 145 33.78 -14.41 12.06
CA SER A 145 33.81 -14.68 13.51
C SER A 145 33.27 -16.05 13.93
N GLY A 146 32.89 -16.90 12.98
CA GLY A 146 32.37 -18.26 13.23
C GLY A 146 30.88 -18.40 12.94
N VAL A 147 30.22 -19.32 13.65
CA VAL A 147 28.80 -19.66 13.44
C VAL A 147 27.93 -19.04 14.54
N LEU A 148 26.83 -18.38 14.15
CA LEU A 148 25.78 -17.92 15.07
C LEU A 148 24.96 -19.13 15.56
N GLN A 149 24.85 -19.31 16.87
CA GLN A 149 24.23 -20.50 17.48
C GLN A 149 22.72 -20.37 17.67
N SER A 150 22.22 -19.19 18.04
CA SER A 150 20.80 -18.98 18.33
C SER A 150 20.35 -17.52 18.20
N LEU A 151 19.04 -17.34 18.08
CA LEU A 151 18.34 -16.11 18.41
C LEU A 151 17.48 -16.32 19.65
N THR A 152 17.76 -15.57 20.71
CA THR A 152 16.99 -15.55 21.95
C THR A 152 15.96 -14.42 21.91
N VAL A 153 14.67 -14.77 21.95
CA VAL A 153 13.55 -13.81 22.07
C VAL A 153 13.30 -13.55 23.56
N ASP A 154 13.66 -12.36 24.03
CA ASP A 154 13.45 -11.86 25.39
C ASP A 154 12.18 -11.00 25.42
N TYR A 155 11.04 -11.63 25.72
CA TYR A 155 9.72 -10.99 25.74
C TYR A 155 9.15 -10.95 27.17
N LYS A 156 8.47 -9.84 27.52
CA LYS A 156 8.06 -9.51 28.91
C LYS A 156 6.67 -8.89 29.04
N GLY A 157 5.82 -9.00 28.02
CA GLY A 157 4.45 -8.50 28.04
C GLY A 157 3.42 -9.57 28.40
N ASP A 158 2.15 -9.19 28.30
CA ASP A 158 1.01 -10.12 28.25
C ASP A 158 0.70 -10.52 26.79
N CYS A 159 0.16 -11.72 26.57
CA CYS A 159 -0.20 -12.20 25.23
C CYS A 159 -1.49 -11.52 24.76
N GLU A 160 -1.34 -10.35 24.14
CA GLU A 160 -2.45 -9.55 23.58
C GLU A 160 -3.25 -10.34 22.54
N VAL A 161 -4.58 -10.31 22.64
CA VAL A 161 -5.45 -11.12 21.76
C VAL A 161 -5.43 -10.60 20.32
N HIS A 162 -5.76 -9.31 20.12
CA HIS A 162 -5.82 -8.65 18.82
C HIS A 162 -4.92 -7.40 18.78
N PRO A 163 -4.32 -7.07 17.64
CA PRO A 163 -3.62 -5.80 17.45
C PRO A 163 -4.59 -4.62 17.51
N THR A 164 -4.11 -3.45 17.92
CA THR A 164 -4.90 -2.22 18.10
C THR A 164 -4.15 -0.99 17.58
N GLU A 165 -4.78 0.19 17.56
CA GLU A 165 -4.11 1.46 17.22
C GLU A 165 -2.95 1.80 18.17
N ASP A 166 -3.10 1.48 19.46
CA ASP A 166 -2.15 1.83 20.51
C ASP A 166 -1.10 0.73 20.81
N MET A 167 -1.01 -0.29 19.96
CA MET A 167 -0.13 -1.44 20.20
C MET A 167 1.36 -1.10 20.17
N ASP A 168 2.15 -1.75 21.04
CA ASP A 168 3.60 -1.52 21.12
C ASP A 168 4.36 -2.35 20.08
N GLU A 169 4.89 -1.67 19.06
CA GLU A 169 5.71 -2.26 18.00
C GLU A 169 7.22 -2.00 18.20
N LEU A 170 7.64 -1.50 19.36
CA LEU A 170 9.05 -1.25 19.66
C LEU A 170 9.82 -2.56 19.89
N TYR A 171 11.01 -2.65 19.31
CA TYR A 171 11.92 -3.78 19.55
C TYR A 171 13.38 -3.36 19.46
N SER A 172 14.26 -4.23 19.95
CA SER A 172 15.72 -4.10 19.75
C SER A 172 16.35 -5.44 19.41
N ILE A 173 17.39 -5.41 18.57
CA ILE A 173 18.16 -6.60 18.17
C ILE A 173 19.63 -6.35 18.46
N ARG A 174 20.28 -7.33 19.09
CA ARG A 174 21.74 -7.39 19.25
C ARG A 174 22.24 -8.68 18.61
N VAL A 175 23.20 -8.59 17.70
CA VAL A 175 23.86 -9.74 17.07
C VAL A 175 25.34 -9.70 17.43
N ASN A 176 25.86 -10.78 18.03
CA ASN A 176 27.26 -10.91 18.45
C ASN A 176 27.71 -9.79 19.40
N GLY A 177 27.07 -9.70 20.57
CA GLY A 177 27.48 -8.74 21.60
C GLY A 177 28.79 -9.14 22.28
N PRO A 178 29.61 -8.20 22.79
CA PRO A 178 30.78 -8.55 23.60
C PRO A 178 30.48 -9.41 24.84
N ASP A 179 29.25 -9.34 25.38
CA ASP A 179 28.77 -10.17 26.50
C ASP A 179 27.95 -11.40 26.04
N GLU A 180 27.63 -11.48 24.74
CA GLU A 180 26.72 -12.44 24.09
C GLU A 180 27.33 -12.85 22.74
N ALA A 181 28.52 -13.44 22.81
CA ALA A 181 29.33 -13.79 21.63
C ALA A 181 28.72 -14.99 20.89
N ARG A 182 28.65 -14.91 19.55
CA ARG A 182 28.01 -15.92 18.67
C ARG A 182 26.55 -16.25 18.98
N THR A 183 25.85 -15.39 19.71
CA THR A 183 24.39 -15.43 19.85
C THR A 183 23.76 -14.11 19.39
N ALA A 184 22.45 -14.14 19.18
CA ALA A 184 21.65 -12.96 18.92
C ALA A 184 20.52 -12.87 19.94
N ARG A 185 20.06 -11.66 20.23
CA ARG A 185 18.97 -11.36 21.16
C ARG A 185 18.01 -10.37 20.54
N LEU A 186 16.72 -10.71 20.55
CA LEU A 186 15.61 -9.83 20.22
C LEU A 186 14.88 -9.51 21.52
N PHE A 187 14.75 -8.23 21.89
CA PHE A 187 13.98 -7.80 23.06
C PHE A 187 12.80 -6.91 22.65
N SER A 188 11.63 -7.15 23.26
CA SER A 188 10.46 -6.28 23.17
C SER A 188 9.53 -6.42 24.38
N SER A 189 8.79 -5.36 24.69
CA SER A 189 7.73 -5.29 25.70
C SER A 189 6.39 -5.91 25.24
N SER A 190 6.17 -6.10 23.94
CA SER A 190 4.91 -6.64 23.38
C SER A 190 5.17 -7.68 22.28
N ILE A 191 4.17 -8.52 22.04
CA ILE A 191 4.20 -9.55 20.99
C ILE A 191 4.33 -8.93 19.60
N TRP A 192 3.79 -7.73 19.38
CA TRP A 192 3.83 -7.08 18.06
C TRP A 192 5.24 -6.60 17.72
N GLY A 193 5.96 -6.00 18.68
CA GLY A 193 7.38 -5.71 18.55
C GLY A 193 8.23 -6.97 18.31
N VAL A 194 7.91 -8.11 18.94
CA VAL A 194 8.54 -9.40 18.62
C VAL A 194 8.34 -9.77 17.14
N LEU A 195 7.14 -9.60 16.57
CA LEU A 195 6.91 -9.87 15.14
C LEU A 195 7.77 -8.99 14.23
N ARG A 196 7.82 -7.67 14.49
CA ARG A 196 8.63 -6.73 13.69
C ARG A 196 10.12 -7.02 13.81
N GLY A 197 10.57 -7.46 14.98
CA GLY A 197 11.95 -7.86 15.24
C GLY A 197 12.33 -9.21 14.61
N LEU A 198 11.45 -10.21 14.59
CA LEU A 198 11.69 -11.47 13.88
C LEU A 198 11.80 -11.25 12.37
N ASP A 199 10.95 -10.37 11.81
CA ASP A 199 11.05 -9.95 10.42
C ASP A 199 12.41 -9.29 10.13
N THR A 200 12.78 -8.26 10.91
CA THR A 200 14.07 -7.59 10.75
C THR A 200 15.26 -8.54 10.93
N PHE A 201 15.20 -9.52 11.85
CA PHE A 201 16.25 -10.53 11.98
C PHE A 201 16.36 -11.40 10.72
N ALA A 202 15.24 -11.84 10.14
CA ALA A 202 15.24 -12.60 8.90
C ALA A 202 15.73 -11.77 7.69
N GLN A 203 15.60 -10.45 7.74
CA GLN A 203 16.19 -9.54 6.75
C GLN A 203 17.70 -9.32 6.94
N LEU A 204 18.22 -9.42 8.17
CA LEU A 204 19.66 -9.34 8.47
C LEU A 204 20.47 -10.53 7.94
N VAL A 205 19.82 -11.67 7.68
CA VAL A 205 20.46 -12.84 7.08
C VAL A 205 20.50 -12.69 5.56
N TYR A 206 21.70 -12.59 5.01
CA TYR A 206 21.97 -12.43 3.58
C TYR A 206 22.88 -13.56 3.08
N GLU A 207 23.04 -13.61 1.76
CA GLU A 207 23.92 -14.55 1.07
C GLU A 207 25.01 -13.74 0.34
N ASP A 208 26.24 -14.24 0.24
CA ASP A 208 27.31 -13.52 -0.46
C ASP A 208 28.20 -14.49 -1.26
N PRO A 209 28.05 -14.55 -2.60
CA PRO A 209 28.84 -15.45 -3.44
C PRO A 209 30.35 -15.22 -3.36
N THR A 210 30.81 -14.07 -2.81
CA THR A 210 32.25 -13.79 -2.67
C THR A 210 32.88 -14.44 -1.44
N THR A 211 32.10 -14.77 -0.39
CA THR A 211 32.56 -15.51 0.80
C THR A 211 32.38 -17.02 0.67
N GLY A 212 31.52 -17.46 -0.25
CA GLY A 212 31.10 -18.86 -0.40
C GLY A 212 30.13 -19.35 0.68
N ILE A 213 29.79 -18.52 1.67
CA ILE A 213 28.88 -18.86 2.76
C ILE A 213 27.45 -18.47 2.35
N GLN A 214 26.56 -19.46 2.29
CA GLN A 214 25.19 -19.23 1.84
C GLN A 214 24.38 -18.36 2.80
N PHE A 215 24.42 -18.61 4.10
CA PHE A 215 23.66 -17.83 5.09
C PHE A 215 24.63 -17.14 6.04
N GLN A 216 24.69 -15.82 5.99
CA GLN A 216 25.54 -15.02 6.86
C GLN A 216 24.85 -13.77 7.39
N ILE A 217 25.36 -13.23 8.50
CA ILE A 217 24.79 -12.10 9.22
C ILE A 217 25.90 -11.20 9.79
N ASN A 218 25.69 -9.89 9.75
CA ASN A 218 26.60 -8.88 10.28
C ASN A 218 26.42 -8.66 11.79
N SER A 219 27.51 -8.33 12.50
CA SER A 219 27.47 -7.97 13.93
C SER A 219 26.84 -6.58 14.11
N VAL A 220 25.57 -6.52 14.53
CA VAL A 220 24.75 -5.30 14.54
C VAL A 220 24.02 -5.07 15.86
N MET A 221 23.67 -3.80 16.09
CA MET A 221 22.76 -3.34 17.14
C MET A 221 21.67 -2.48 16.49
N ILE A 222 20.42 -2.82 16.77
CA ILE A 222 19.21 -2.15 16.27
C ILE A 222 18.32 -1.78 17.45
N LEU A 223 17.74 -0.59 17.41
CA LEU A 223 16.59 -0.17 18.19
C LEU A 223 15.60 0.45 17.21
N ASP A 224 14.35 0.00 17.23
CA ASP A 224 13.39 0.34 16.18
C ASP A 224 11.95 0.36 16.69
N TYR A 225 11.15 1.21 16.04
CA TYR A 225 9.76 1.50 16.35
C TYR A 225 9.18 2.31 15.17
N PRO A 226 7.87 2.24 14.89
CA PRO A 226 7.25 2.97 13.80
C PRO A 226 7.11 4.47 14.10
N ARG A 227 7.16 5.28 13.04
CA ARG A 227 6.84 6.72 13.05
C ARG A 227 5.34 6.98 13.18
N PHE A 228 4.51 6.21 12.46
CA PHE A 228 3.05 6.33 12.48
C PHE A 228 2.39 5.04 12.97
N LYS A 229 1.28 5.17 13.70
CA LYS A 229 0.53 4.04 14.26
C LYS A 229 -0.30 3.34 13.18
N HIS A 230 -1.03 4.09 12.36
CA HIS A 230 -1.83 3.54 11.26
C HIS A 230 -0.99 3.40 9.98
N ARG A 231 -0.75 2.18 9.52
CA ARG A 231 0.05 1.91 8.31
C ARG A 231 -0.67 0.90 7.42
N GLY A 232 -1.53 1.43 6.55
CA GLY A 232 -2.53 0.68 5.81
C GLY A 232 -2.09 0.15 4.44
N LEU A 233 -2.74 -0.93 4.04
CA LEU A 233 -2.90 -1.34 2.64
C LEU A 233 -4.40 -1.53 2.39
N MET A 234 -4.96 -0.76 1.46
CA MET A 234 -6.33 -0.92 0.99
C MET A 234 -6.37 -1.79 -0.27
N LEU A 235 -7.18 -2.84 -0.25
CA LEU A 235 -7.51 -3.65 -1.43
C LEU A 235 -9.00 -3.55 -1.74
N ASP A 236 -9.29 -3.12 -2.95
CA ASP A 236 -10.61 -3.28 -3.60
C ASP A 236 -10.81 -4.75 -3.97
N THR A 237 -11.95 -5.29 -3.54
CA THR A 237 -12.38 -6.67 -3.85
C THR A 237 -13.74 -6.72 -4.55
N SER A 238 -14.26 -5.57 -4.95
CA SER A 238 -15.56 -5.40 -5.60
C SER A 238 -15.44 -5.23 -7.10
N ARG A 239 -14.54 -4.37 -7.58
CA ARG A 239 -14.31 -4.16 -9.03
C ARG A 239 -13.79 -5.43 -9.68
N HIS A 240 -12.93 -6.17 -8.98
CA HIS A 240 -12.61 -7.58 -9.25
C HIS A 240 -12.48 -8.36 -7.94
N TYR A 241 -12.98 -9.59 -7.92
CA TYR A 241 -12.87 -10.48 -6.76
C TYR A 241 -11.44 -11.00 -6.56
N LEU A 242 -10.93 -10.91 -5.32
CA LEU A 242 -9.67 -11.53 -4.91
C LEU A 242 -9.93 -12.83 -4.14
N SER A 243 -9.20 -13.90 -4.44
CA SER A 243 -9.30 -15.12 -3.65
C SER A 243 -8.72 -14.93 -2.24
N ILE A 244 -9.22 -15.69 -1.26
CA ILE A 244 -8.72 -15.65 0.12
C ILE A 244 -7.21 -15.91 0.19
N GLU A 245 -6.67 -16.81 -0.62
CA GLU A 245 -5.23 -17.08 -0.69
C GLU A 245 -4.44 -15.92 -1.32
N MET A 246 -5.04 -15.12 -2.23
CA MET A 246 -4.45 -13.88 -2.72
C MET A 246 -4.42 -12.79 -1.64
N ILE A 247 -5.50 -12.64 -0.86
CA ILE A 247 -5.57 -11.72 0.29
C ILE A 247 -4.54 -12.12 1.36
N LYS A 248 -4.43 -13.42 1.70
CA LYS A 248 -3.39 -13.96 2.60
C LYS A 248 -1.98 -13.70 2.07
N THR A 249 -1.76 -13.83 0.77
CA THR A 249 -0.47 -13.48 0.13
C THR A 249 -0.13 -12.00 0.37
N GLN A 250 -1.09 -11.08 0.26
CA GLN A 250 -0.86 -9.67 0.57
C GLN A 250 -0.62 -9.43 2.07
N LEU A 251 -1.34 -10.12 2.97
CA LEU A 251 -1.10 -10.04 4.42
C LEU A 251 0.31 -10.51 4.83
N GLN A 252 0.88 -11.49 4.11
CA GLN A 252 2.29 -11.87 4.29
C GLN A 252 3.26 -10.81 3.78
N LEU A 253 2.94 -10.17 2.65
CA LEU A 253 3.77 -9.09 2.12
C LEU A 253 3.69 -7.81 2.98
N MET A 254 2.55 -7.56 3.63
CA MET A 254 2.40 -6.55 4.68
C MET A 254 3.28 -6.85 5.90
N GLU A 255 3.28 -8.09 6.40
CA GLU A 255 4.19 -8.56 7.47
C GLU A 255 5.65 -8.23 7.13
N HIS A 256 6.11 -8.59 5.92
CA HIS A 256 7.45 -8.33 5.41
C HIS A 256 7.77 -6.86 5.07
N ASN A 257 6.79 -5.96 5.18
CA ASN A 257 6.98 -4.52 5.02
C ASN A 257 6.55 -3.72 6.26
N LYS A 258 6.17 -4.40 7.35
CA LYS A 258 5.72 -3.82 8.63
C LYS A 258 4.50 -2.88 8.51
N LEU A 259 3.66 -3.10 7.50
CA LEU A 259 2.29 -2.56 7.46
C LEU A 259 1.41 -3.31 8.48
N ASN A 260 0.43 -2.63 9.06
CA ASN A 260 -0.31 -3.14 10.22
C ASN A 260 -1.84 -2.94 10.16
N VAL A 261 -2.37 -2.32 9.09
CA VAL A 261 -3.81 -2.28 8.82
C VAL A 261 -4.08 -2.83 7.42
N PHE A 262 -4.91 -3.86 7.32
CA PHE A 262 -5.52 -4.27 6.06
C PHE A 262 -6.87 -3.58 5.98
N HIS A 263 -6.99 -2.63 5.06
CA HIS A 263 -8.25 -1.98 4.74
C HIS A 263 -8.92 -2.76 3.60
N TRP A 264 -10.05 -3.38 3.92
CA TRP A 264 -10.77 -4.24 3.01
C TRP A 264 -11.96 -3.46 2.44
N HIS A 265 -11.80 -2.97 1.22
CA HIS A 265 -12.89 -2.38 0.44
C HIS A 265 -13.69 -3.54 -0.18
N MET A 266 -14.79 -3.90 0.49
CA MET A 266 -15.48 -5.19 0.32
C MET A 266 -16.57 -5.20 -0.76
N VAL A 267 -17.20 -4.06 -1.05
CA VAL A 267 -18.40 -3.93 -1.89
C VAL A 267 -18.41 -2.54 -2.55
N ASP A 268 -18.91 -2.44 -3.77
CA ASP A 268 -18.96 -1.20 -4.60
C ASP A 268 -20.05 -1.37 -5.68
N ASP A 269 -20.16 -0.47 -6.67
CA ASP A 269 -21.09 -0.58 -7.80
C ASP A 269 -21.01 -1.90 -8.60
N PRO A 270 -19.82 -2.44 -8.96
CA PRO A 270 -19.75 -3.62 -9.83
C PRO A 270 -20.11 -4.94 -9.14
N SER A 271 -19.82 -5.11 -7.84
CA SER A 271 -20.23 -6.33 -7.14
C SER A 271 -20.40 -6.23 -5.62
N PHE A 272 -21.17 -7.17 -5.07
CA PHE A 272 -21.36 -7.39 -3.64
C PHE A 272 -20.94 -8.82 -3.25
N PRO A 273 -19.63 -9.11 -3.07
CA PRO A 273 -19.16 -10.45 -2.71
C PRO A 273 -19.41 -10.81 -1.24
N TYR A 274 -19.67 -9.85 -0.34
CA TYR A 274 -19.92 -10.14 1.08
C TYR A 274 -21.24 -10.90 1.30
N LYS A 275 -21.16 -12.11 1.86
CA LYS A 275 -22.35 -12.91 2.18
C LYS A 275 -22.93 -12.58 3.56
N SER A 276 -23.74 -11.53 3.59
CA SER A 276 -24.61 -11.19 4.71
C SER A 276 -25.58 -12.33 5.07
N GLN A 277 -25.87 -12.51 6.36
CA GLN A 277 -26.91 -13.42 6.87
C GLN A 277 -28.26 -12.70 7.03
N VAL A 278 -28.25 -11.42 7.41
CA VAL A 278 -29.48 -10.60 7.48
C VAL A 278 -30.03 -10.22 6.11
N PHE A 279 -29.17 -10.08 5.09
CA PHE A 279 -29.57 -9.73 3.72
C PHE A 279 -28.91 -10.61 2.64
N PRO A 280 -29.21 -11.93 2.57
CA PRO A 280 -28.53 -12.86 1.65
C PRO A 280 -28.60 -12.44 0.17
N LEU A 281 -29.72 -11.81 -0.24
CA LEU A 281 -29.98 -11.39 -1.62
C LEU A 281 -28.96 -10.38 -2.17
N LEU A 282 -28.24 -9.64 -1.31
CA LEU A 282 -27.13 -8.79 -1.73
C LEU A 282 -26.08 -9.63 -2.46
N SER A 283 -25.61 -10.69 -1.81
CA SER A 283 -24.59 -11.59 -2.37
C SER A 283 -25.12 -12.51 -3.46
N GLU A 284 -26.38 -12.97 -3.36
CA GLU A 284 -26.96 -13.94 -4.30
C GLU A 284 -27.27 -13.32 -5.68
N LYS A 285 -27.41 -11.98 -5.76
CA LYS A 285 -27.69 -11.25 -7.01
C LYS A 285 -26.65 -10.19 -7.38
N GLY A 286 -25.96 -9.60 -6.40
CA GLY A 286 -24.97 -8.54 -6.59
C GLY A 286 -23.53 -9.05 -6.74
N SER A 287 -23.20 -10.29 -6.37
CA SER A 287 -21.85 -10.84 -6.63
C SER A 287 -21.68 -11.26 -8.10
N PHE A 288 -20.45 -11.17 -8.63
CA PHE A 288 -20.11 -11.73 -9.95
C PHE A 288 -20.46 -13.22 -10.08
N ASN A 289 -20.39 -13.97 -8.97
CA ASN A 289 -20.83 -15.36 -8.94
C ASN A 289 -21.18 -15.82 -7.52
N GLN A 290 -22.48 -16.02 -7.27
CA GLN A 290 -23.11 -16.52 -6.02
C GLN A 290 -22.52 -17.80 -5.40
N ARG A 291 -21.55 -18.48 -6.03
CA ARG A 291 -20.87 -19.68 -5.51
C ARG A 291 -19.35 -19.57 -5.40
N THR A 292 -18.70 -18.75 -6.22
CA THR A 292 -17.22 -18.74 -6.34
C THR A 292 -16.57 -17.38 -6.11
N HIS A 293 -17.34 -16.29 -6.15
CA HIS A 293 -16.86 -14.91 -5.98
C HIS A 293 -17.58 -14.30 -4.76
N ILE A 294 -17.36 -14.93 -3.60
CA ILE A 294 -18.11 -14.71 -2.36
C ILE A 294 -17.16 -14.76 -1.16
N TYR A 295 -17.38 -13.87 -0.19
CA TYR A 295 -16.76 -13.91 1.14
C TYR A 295 -17.80 -14.27 2.19
N SER A 296 -17.70 -15.46 2.78
CA SER A 296 -18.53 -15.87 3.92
C SER A 296 -17.97 -15.40 5.25
N HIS A 297 -18.79 -15.45 6.30
CA HIS A 297 -18.34 -15.19 7.68
C HIS A 297 -17.23 -16.14 8.16
N THR A 298 -17.04 -17.31 7.51
CA THR A 298 -15.92 -18.21 7.81
C THR A 298 -14.63 -17.68 7.18
N ASP A 299 -14.70 -17.29 5.91
CA ASP A 299 -13.55 -16.78 5.16
C ASP A 299 -13.03 -15.46 5.76
N ILE A 300 -13.95 -14.58 6.17
CA ILE A 300 -13.61 -13.32 6.86
C ILE A 300 -12.92 -13.58 8.20
N LYS A 301 -13.36 -14.60 8.96
CA LYS A 301 -12.72 -14.98 10.23
C LYS A 301 -11.33 -15.59 10.03
N ASP A 302 -11.15 -16.40 8.99
CA ASP A 302 -9.85 -16.93 8.58
C ASP A 302 -8.88 -15.79 8.17
N VAL A 303 -9.35 -14.80 7.40
CA VAL A 303 -8.58 -13.59 7.08
C VAL A 303 -8.22 -12.78 8.34
N ILE A 304 -9.18 -12.55 9.25
CA ILE A 304 -8.94 -11.84 10.52
C ILE A 304 -7.90 -12.56 11.39
N GLU A 305 -7.99 -13.89 11.52
CA GLU A 305 -7.04 -14.68 12.31
C GLU A 305 -5.64 -14.71 11.67
N PHE A 306 -5.58 -14.88 10.34
CA PHE A 306 -4.34 -14.86 9.59
C PHE A 306 -3.63 -13.50 9.63
N ALA A 307 -4.39 -12.41 9.74
CA ALA A 307 -3.89 -11.05 9.99
C ALA A 307 -3.46 -10.85 11.46
N ARG A 308 -4.26 -11.32 12.43
CA ARG A 308 -3.97 -11.27 13.88
C ARG A 308 -2.62 -11.91 14.21
N LEU A 309 -2.34 -13.11 13.68
CA LEU A 309 -1.06 -13.82 13.83
C LEU A 309 0.16 -13.08 13.23
N ARG A 310 -0.05 -11.92 12.60
CA ARG A 310 0.95 -11.04 11.98
C ARG A 310 0.94 -9.62 12.56
N GLY A 311 0.13 -9.35 13.59
CA GLY A 311 -0.08 -7.99 14.10
C GLY A 311 -0.65 -7.06 13.03
N ILE A 312 -1.58 -7.57 12.21
CA ILE A 312 -2.31 -6.80 11.21
C ILE A 312 -3.78 -6.73 11.65
N ARG A 313 -4.29 -5.51 11.76
CA ARG A 313 -5.68 -5.16 11.98
C ARG A 313 -6.46 -5.33 10.68
N VAL A 314 -7.75 -5.67 10.74
CA VAL A 314 -8.62 -5.74 9.55
C VAL A 314 -9.74 -4.71 9.69
N LEU A 315 -9.54 -3.58 9.01
CA LEU A 315 -10.49 -2.50 8.84
C LEU A 315 -11.41 -2.87 7.66
N ALA A 316 -12.71 -2.98 7.89
CA ALA A 316 -13.68 -3.18 6.82
C ALA A 316 -14.30 -1.85 6.37
N GLU A 317 -14.64 -1.79 5.08
CA GLU A 317 -15.46 -0.73 4.50
C GLU A 317 -16.82 -1.24 4.05
N LEU A 318 -17.85 -0.43 4.32
CA LEU A 318 -19.13 -0.45 3.62
C LEU A 318 -19.41 0.98 3.17
N ASP A 319 -19.06 1.30 1.92
CA ASP A 319 -19.26 2.62 1.35
C ASP A 319 -20.74 2.95 1.19
N VAL A 320 -21.13 4.15 1.63
CA VAL A 320 -22.48 4.73 1.52
C VAL A 320 -22.38 6.27 1.54
N PRO A 321 -23.26 7.01 0.84
CA PRO A 321 -24.34 6.56 -0.03
C PRO A 321 -23.93 6.31 -1.49
N GLY A 322 -22.69 6.61 -1.87
CA GLY A 322 -22.11 6.31 -3.19
C GLY A 322 -21.96 4.79 -3.41
N HIS A 323 -21.30 4.40 -4.49
CA HIS A 323 -20.74 3.05 -4.71
C HIS A 323 -21.62 1.85 -4.27
N THR A 324 -22.89 1.89 -4.69
CA THR A 324 -23.96 1.02 -4.18
C THR A 324 -24.84 0.34 -5.25
N GLU A 325 -24.53 0.45 -6.56
CA GLU A 325 -25.36 -0.16 -7.63
C GLU A 325 -25.60 -1.67 -7.41
N SER A 326 -24.56 -2.44 -7.07
CA SER A 326 -24.66 -3.89 -6.80
C SER A 326 -25.62 -4.25 -5.66
N TRP A 327 -25.85 -3.34 -4.70
CA TRP A 327 -26.74 -3.55 -3.56
C TRP A 327 -28.21 -3.57 -4.01
N GLY A 328 -28.54 -2.73 -5.00
CA GLY A 328 -29.86 -2.63 -5.62
C GLY A 328 -30.29 -3.88 -6.39
N ALA A 329 -29.35 -4.71 -6.86
CA ALA A 329 -29.68 -6.02 -7.43
C ALA A 329 -30.40 -6.90 -6.39
N GLY A 330 -29.93 -6.88 -5.14
CA GLY A 330 -30.58 -7.49 -3.98
C GLY A 330 -31.93 -6.85 -3.65
N TYR A 331 -31.89 -5.55 -3.37
CA TYR A 331 -32.95 -4.77 -2.72
C TYR A 331 -33.19 -3.43 -3.44
N PRO A 332 -33.89 -3.39 -4.59
CA PRO A 332 -33.90 -2.21 -5.48
C PRO A 332 -34.51 -0.94 -4.87
N ASP A 333 -35.38 -1.06 -3.86
CA ASP A 333 -36.09 0.07 -3.27
C ASP A 333 -35.20 1.02 -2.43
N ILE A 334 -33.97 0.60 -2.09
CA ILE A 334 -33.02 1.40 -1.29
C ILE A 334 -32.20 2.38 -2.14
N LEU A 335 -32.10 2.18 -3.46
CA LEU A 335 -31.41 3.10 -4.38
C LEU A 335 -32.36 4.18 -4.89
N THR A 336 -31.78 5.32 -5.28
CA THR A 336 -32.56 6.38 -5.92
C THR A 336 -32.81 6.02 -7.38
N LYS A 337 -34.07 6.09 -7.83
CA LYS A 337 -34.45 6.04 -9.25
C LYS A 337 -34.15 7.37 -9.92
N CYS A 338 -33.40 7.37 -11.02
CA CYS A 338 -33.07 8.61 -11.74
C CYS A 338 -34.12 8.95 -12.82
N PHE A 339 -34.29 10.24 -13.09
CA PHE A 339 -35.30 10.79 -14.00
C PHE A 339 -34.67 11.62 -15.11
N SER A 340 -35.46 11.94 -16.14
CA SER A 340 -35.05 12.82 -17.25
C SER A 340 -36.27 13.59 -17.76
N GLY A 341 -36.50 14.77 -17.18
CA GLY A 341 -37.83 15.36 -17.12
C GLY A 341 -38.75 14.51 -16.25
N ASP A 342 -40.07 14.55 -16.51
CA ASP A 342 -41.10 13.90 -15.67
C ASP A 342 -41.17 12.36 -15.83
N LYS A 343 -40.05 11.71 -16.20
CA LYS A 343 -39.98 10.27 -16.49
C LYS A 343 -38.75 9.62 -15.89
N GLU A 344 -38.94 8.51 -15.19
CA GLU A 344 -37.89 7.59 -14.78
C GLU A 344 -37.13 7.11 -16.03
N ASN A 345 -35.79 7.19 -16.01
CA ASN A 345 -34.94 6.89 -17.17
C ASN A 345 -34.33 5.48 -17.15
N GLY A 346 -34.65 4.68 -16.12
CA GLY A 346 -34.16 3.32 -15.94
C GLY A 346 -32.77 3.20 -15.33
N LYS A 347 -32.10 4.32 -15.00
CA LYS A 347 -30.90 4.31 -14.16
C LYS A 347 -31.25 4.35 -12.67
N VAL A 348 -30.36 3.78 -11.87
CA VAL A 348 -30.27 4.01 -10.42
C VAL A 348 -29.07 4.90 -10.12
N GLY A 349 -29.07 5.48 -8.93
CA GLY A 349 -27.95 6.23 -8.36
C GLY A 349 -27.84 5.97 -6.84
N PRO A 350 -27.19 6.87 -6.08
CA PRO A 350 -26.87 6.67 -4.66
C PRO A 350 -28.07 6.26 -3.79
N LEU A 351 -27.76 5.63 -2.64
CA LEU A 351 -28.76 5.25 -1.62
C LEU A 351 -29.72 6.39 -1.31
N ASP A 352 -31.02 6.08 -1.24
CA ASP A 352 -32.09 7.08 -1.18
C ASP A 352 -32.16 7.75 0.21
N PRO A 353 -31.86 9.05 0.33
CA PRO A 353 -31.78 9.77 1.60
C PRO A 353 -33.16 10.13 2.17
N SER A 354 -34.23 10.05 1.37
CA SER A 354 -35.58 10.44 1.77
C SER A 354 -36.32 9.34 2.55
N LYS A 355 -35.89 8.08 2.39
CA LYS A 355 -36.58 6.90 2.92
C LYS A 355 -35.99 6.41 4.24
N ASN A 356 -36.83 6.35 5.28
CA ASN A 356 -36.48 5.69 6.55
C ASN A 356 -36.08 4.20 6.35
N THR A 357 -36.62 3.52 5.34
CA THR A 357 -36.27 2.12 5.04
C THR A 357 -34.81 1.94 4.62
N THR A 358 -34.18 2.94 3.98
CA THR A 358 -32.75 2.95 3.67
C THR A 358 -31.93 2.93 4.97
N PHE A 359 -32.28 3.78 5.93
CA PHE A 359 -31.60 3.86 7.23
C PHE A 359 -31.85 2.63 8.11
N GLU A 360 -33.05 2.06 8.09
CA GLU A 360 -33.32 0.76 8.73
C GLU A 360 -32.52 -0.39 8.11
N PHE A 361 -32.33 -0.39 6.79
CA PHE A 361 -31.50 -1.37 6.09
C PHE A 361 -30.04 -1.23 6.51
N ILE A 362 -29.48 -0.01 6.45
CA ILE A 362 -28.11 0.28 6.90
C ILE A 362 -27.92 -0.13 8.35
N GLN A 363 -28.86 0.17 9.25
CA GLN A 363 -28.78 -0.24 10.66
C GLN A 363 -28.64 -1.76 10.80
N LYS A 364 -29.43 -2.54 10.06
CA LYS A 364 -29.40 -4.02 10.12
C LYS A 364 -28.09 -4.58 9.55
N LEU A 365 -27.64 -4.08 8.39
CA LEU A 365 -26.38 -4.53 7.76
C LEU A 365 -25.15 -4.11 8.58
N LEU A 366 -25.06 -2.84 8.99
CA LEU A 366 -23.96 -2.34 9.79
C LEU A 366 -23.90 -3.05 11.16
N THR A 367 -25.04 -3.37 11.79
CA THR A 367 -25.06 -4.19 13.01
C THR A 367 -24.41 -5.56 12.79
N GLU A 368 -24.64 -6.21 11.66
CA GLU A 368 -24.03 -7.51 11.37
C GLU A 368 -22.52 -7.39 11.18
N VAL A 369 -22.07 -6.47 10.32
CA VAL A 369 -20.66 -6.35 9.93
C VAL A 369 -19.80 -5.79 11.07
N VAL A 370 -20.29 -4.80 11.82
CA VAL A 370 -19.59 -4.24 13.01
C VAL A 370 -19.37 -5.28 14.11
N ASN A 371 -20.22 -6.31 14.21
CA ASN A 371 -20.03 -7.44 15.14
C ASN A 371 -19.15 -8.57 14.58
N LEU A 372 -18.80 -8.54 13.28
CA LEU A 372 -17.91 -9.54 12.65
C LEU A 372 -16.43 -9.14 12.77
N PHE A 373 -16.12 -7.84 12.72
CA PHE A 373 -14.74 -7.32 12.76
C PHE A 373 -14.36 -6.83 14.17
N PRO A 374 -13.23 -7.28 14.75
CA PRO A 374 -12.78 -6.85 16.08
C PRO A 374 -12.24 -5.40 16.10
N GLU A 375 -11.73 -4.92 14.96
CA GLU A 375 -11.11 -3.60 14.77
C GLU A 375 -11.96 -2.44 15.33
N ALA A 376 -11.33 -1.46 15.99
CA ALA A 376 -12.02 -0.35 16.65
C ALA A 376 -12.49 0.75 15.67
N LEU A 377 -11.82 0.86 14.52
CA LEU A 377 -12.22 1.70 13.39
C LEU A 377 -13.22 0.98 12.48
N PHE A 378 -13.98 1.75 11.68
CA PHE A 378 -14.81 1.22 10.59
C PHE A 378 -14.94 2.27 9.47
N HIS A 379 -14.68 1.90 8.21
CA HIS A 379 -14.82 2.82 7.08
C HIS A 379 -16.27 2.77 6.57
N VAL A 380 -16.87 3.94 6.35
CA VAL A 380 -18.24 4.07 5.79
C VAL A 380 -18.26 4.86 4.49
N GLY A 381 -17.10 5.01 3.85
CA GLY A 381 -16.89 5.69 2.58
C GLY A 381 -17.38 7.13 2.55
N GLY A 382 -18.25 7.45 1.59
CA GLY A 382 -18.91 8.74 1.44
C GLY A 382 -18.29 9.68 0.40
N ASP A 383 -17.48 9.17 -0.52
CA ASP A 383 -16.92 9.87 -1.67
C ASP A 383 -17.80 9.80 -2.94
N GLU A 384 -17.43 10.61 -3.93
CA GLU A 384 -17.93 10.66 -5.32
C GLU A 384 -19.46 10.59 -5.55
N VAL A 385 -20.27 10.89 -4.53
CA VAL A 385 -21.74 10.76 -4.53
C VAL A 385 -22.38 11.55 -5.68
N ASP A 386 -22.95 10.85 -6.67
CA ASP A 386 -23.63 11.50 -7.81
C ASP A 386 -24.94 12.20 -7.39
N LEU A 387 -24.81 13.49 -7.12
CA LEU A 387 -25.94 14.36 -6.78
C LEU A 387 -26.94 14.54 -7.93
N ASN A 388 -26.59 14.23 -9.19
CA ASN A 388 -27.48 14.43 -10.34
C ASN A 388 -28.70 13.50 -10.29
N CYS A 389 -28.52 12.23 -9.87
CA CYS A 389 -29.65 11.32 -9.73
C CYS A 389 -30.62 11.79 -8.64
N TRP A 390 -30.11 12.21 -7.47
CA TRP A 390 -30.90 12.82 -6.40
C TRP A 390 -31.65 14.08 -6.85
N GLN A 391 -30.98 15.00 -7.56
CA GLN A 391 -31.60 16.22 -8.10
C GLN A 391 -32.68 15.94 -9.15
N SER A 392 -32.59 14.82 -9.87
CA SER A 392 -33.60 14.42 -10.85
C SER A 392 -34.86 13.83 -10.22
N ASN A 393 -34.75 13.22 -9.04
CA ASN A 393 -35.82 12.43 -8.44
C ASN A 393 -36.84 13.33 -7.71
N PRO A 394 -38.15 13.27 -8.05
CA PRO A 394 -39.17 14.13 -7.42
C PRO A 394 -39.32 13.93 -5.91
N ASP A 395 -39.26 12.69 -5.41
CA ASP A 395 -39.46 12.38 -3.99
C ASP A 395 -38.28 12.88 -3.14
N VAL A 396 -37.05 12.65 -3.62
CA VAL A 396 -35.82 13.20 -3.00
C VAL A 396 -35.83 14.72 -3.07
N LYS A 397 -36.22 15.33 -4.19
CA LYS A 397 -36.33 16.78 -4.31
C LYS A 397 -37.32 17.37 -3.29
N HIS A 398 -38.52 16.80 -3.18
CA HIS A 398 -39.50 17.21 -2.16
C HIS A 398 -38.94 17.07 -0.75
N PHE A 399 -38.25 15.98 -0.44
CA PHE A 399 -37.59 15.81 0.85
C PHE A 399 -36.52 16.89 1.12
N VAL A 400 -35.72 17.25 0.12
CA VAL A 400 -34.66 18.27 0.25
C VAL A 400 -35.24 19.68 0.42
N GLU A 401 -36.29 20.02 -0.32
CA GLU A 401 -36.97 21.32 -0.24
C GLU A 401 -37.86 21.44 1.02
N ASP A 402 -38.74 20.46 1.29
CA ASP A 402 -39.77 20.53 2.34
C ASP A 402 -39.30 20.05 3.73
N VAL A 403 -38.30 19.17 3.83
CA VAL A 403 -37.84 18.57 5.10
C VAL A 403 -36.44 19.05 5.52
N LEU A 404 -35.49 19.13 4.58
CA LEU A 404 -34.16 19.68 4.85
C LEU A 404 -34.08 21.21 4.69
N ASN A 405 -35.09 21.84 4.07
CA ASN A 405 -35.17 23.28 3.84
C ASN A 405 -33.89 23.85 3.20
N THR A 406 -33.42 23.19 2.14
CA THR A 406 -32.20 23.58 1.43
C THR A 406 -32.31 23.32 -0.07
N THR A 407 -31.41 23.93 -0.84
CA THR A 407 -31.20 23.64 -2.27
C THR A 407 -29.78 23.11 -2.53
N ASP A 408 -29.02 22.85 -1.47
CA ASP A 408 -27.63 22.45 -1.48
C ASP A 408 -27.54 20.93 -1.27
N TYR A 409 -27.21 20.20 -2.33
CA TYR A 409 -27.19 18.73 -2.29
C TYR A 409 -25.97 18.16 -1.56
N GLY A 410 -24.91 18.94 -1.29
CA GLY A 410 -23.82 18.50 -0.43
C GLY A 410 -24.28 18.29 1.03
N LYS A 411 -25.23 19.12 1.48
CA LYS A 411 -25.89 18.95 2.79
C LYS A 411 -26.79 17.71 2.88
N VAL A 412 -27.16 17.13 1.74
CA VAL A 412 -27.91 15.86 1.69
C VAL A 412 -26.97 14.68 1.94
N VAL A 413 -25.73 14.73 1.43
CA VAL A 413 -24.65 13.82 1.83
C VAL A 413 -24.38 13.94 3.33
N THR A 414 -24.24 15.17 3.82
CA THR A 414 -24.00 15.45 5.25
C THR A 414 -25.12 14.90 6.14
N TYR A 415 -26.38 15.12 5.78
CA TYR A 415 -27.54 14.53 6.46
C TYR A 415 -27.48 12.99 6.48
N PHE A 416 -27.14 12.38 5.35
CA PHE A 416 -27.04 10.93 5.25
C PHE A 416 -25.93 10.38 6.17
N MET A 417 -24.74 11.01 6.16
CA MET A 417 -23.63 10.59 7.01
C MET A 417 -23.91 10.86 8.50
N ASP A 418 -24.63 11.93 8.85
CA ASP A 418 -25.13 12.16 10.21
C ASP A 418 -26.10 11.07 10.68
N LYS A 419 -26.93 10.53 9.78
CA LYS A 419 -27.76 9.35 10.08
C LYS A 419 -26.90 8.09 10.28
N VAL A 420 -25.89 7.84 9.45
CA VAL A 420 -24.94 6.72 9.61
C VAL A 420 -24.18 6.83 10.95
N ILE A 421 -23.70 8.02 11.30
CA ILE A 421 -23.07 8.30 12.61
C ILE A 421 -24.05 8.02 13.76
N THR A 422 -25.31 8.45 13.63
CA THR A 422 -26.36 8.21 14.64
C THR A 422 -26.69 6.72 14.80
N ILE A 423 -26.77 6.00 13.69
CA ILE A 423 -26.97 4.53 13.66
C ILE A 423 -25.81 3.84 14.38
N ASN A 424 -24.55 4.14 14.02
CA ASN A 424 -23.36 3.59 14.65
C ASN A 424 -23.35 3.86 16.17
N LYS A 425 -23.64 5.09 16.60
CA LYS A 425 -23.74 5.48 18.03
C LYS A 425 -24.84 4.71 18.78
N GLY A 426 -25.85 4.19 18.09
CA GLY A 426 -26.91 3.34 18.64
C GLY A 426 -26.60 1.83 18.64
N LEU A 427 -25.46 1.38 18.11
CA LEU A 427 -25.07 -0.03 18.14
C LEU A 427 -24.62 -0.47 19.53
N LYS A 428 -24.69 -1.79 19.79
CA LYS A 428 -24.17 -2.40 21.03
C LYS A 428 -22.66 -2.19 21.22
N THR A 429 -21.93 -2.07 20.10
CA THR A 429 -20.47 -1.92 20.07
C THR A 429 -20.12 -0.89 18.99
N PRO A 430 -20.30 0.42 19.28
CA PRO A 430 -20.02 1.48 18.32
C PRO A 430 -18.52 1.53 17.98
N LYS A 431 -18.20 1.87 16.73
CA LYS A 431 -16.83 2.03 16.23
C LYS A 431 -16.50 3.51 16.04
N LYS A 432 -15.21 3.90 16.02
CA LYS A 432 -14.83 5.24 15.53
C LYS A 432 -14.89 5.21 14.01
N LEU A 433 -15.71 6.07 13.41
CA LEU A 433 -15.92 6.04 11.96
C LEU A 433 -14.81 6.77 11.21
N LEU A 434 -14.46 6.21 10.07
CA LEU A 434 -13.56 6.76 9.07
C LEU A 434 -14.37 7.02 7.79
N MET A 435 -14.15 8.17 7.17
CA MET A 435 -14.88 8.66 5.99
C MET A 435 -13.90 9.32 5.04
N TRP A 436 -14.16 9.27 3.74
CA TRP A 436 -13.37 10.04 2.77
C TRP A 436 -13.57 11.55 2.93
N GLN A 437 -12.60 12.34 2.45
CA GLN A 437 -12.56 13.80 2.62
C GLN A 437 -13.82 14.53 2.13
N ASP A 438 -14.51 13.95 1.14
CA ASP A 438 -15.72 14.43 0.50
C ASP A 438 -16.82 14.83 1.50
N VAL A 439 -16.95 14.12 2.62
CA VAL A 439 -17.95 14.46 3.65
C VAL A 439 -17.66 15.82 4.29
N PHE A 440 -16.38 16.18 4.46
CA PHE A 440 -15.94 17.49 4.95
C PHE A 440 -15.94 18.57 3.86
N GLU A 441 -15.65 18.20 2.60
CA GLU A 441 -15.75 19.12 1.46
C GLU A 441 -17.21 19.55 1.18
N ASN A 442 -18.17 18.65 1.43
CA ASN A 442 -19.61 18.92 1.32
C ASN A 442 -20.15 19.76 2.49
N ASP A 443 -19.76 19.47 3.75
CA ASP A 443 -20.00 20.37 4.88
C ASP A 443 -18.85 20.32 5.91
N PRO A 444 -18.06 21.40 6.06
CA PRO A 444 -16.95 21.45 7.02
C PRO A 444 -17.34 21.35 8.51
N ASN A 445 -18.63 21.30 8.83
CA ASN A 445 -19.20 21.14 10.16
C ASN A 445 -19.52 19.67 10.55
N VAL A 446 -19.11 18.69 9.74
CA VAL A 446 -19.20 17.25 10.05
C VAL A 446 -18.78 16.90 11.49
N GLN A 447 -19.45 15.94 12.13
CA GLN A 447 -19.26 15.66 13.56
C GLN A 447 -17.80 15.25 13.89
N LYS A 448 -17.19 15.92 14.88
CA LYS A 448 -15.82 15.66 15.43
C LYS A 448 -15.52 14.22 15.88
N SER A 449 -16.50 13.32 15.88
CA SER A 449 -16.33 11.90 16.22
C SER A 449 -15.80 11.03 15.07
N VAL A 450 -15.55 11.60 13.89
CA VAL A 450 -15.01 10.89 12.71
C VAL A 450 -13.52 11.17 12.49
N ILE A 451 -12.85 10.26 11.78
CA ILE A 451 -11.54 10.50 11.14
C ILE A 451 -11.81 10.78 9.66
N LEU A 452 -11.03 11.68 9.05
CA LEU A 452 -11.15 12.01 7.62
C LEU A 452 -9.98 11.42 6.82
N HIS A 453 -10.28 10.72 5.73
CA HIS A 453 -9.30 10.04 4.87
C HIS A 453 -9.04 10.87 3.60
N ILE A 454 -7.81 11.35 3.46
CA ILE A 454 -7.43 12.35 2.46
C ILE A 454 -6.76 11.68 1.25
N TRP A 455 -7.42 11.80 0.10
CA TRP A 455 -7.18 11.02 -1.10
C TRP A 455 -7.06 11.85 -2.39
N LYS A 456 -7.70 13.03 -2.50
CA LYS A 456 -7.61 13.88 -3.70
C LYS A 456 -6.34 14.73 -3.74
N SER A 457 -5.87 15.03 -4.94
CA SER A 457 -4.72 15.91 -5.19
C SER A 457 -4.96 17.35 -4.70
N GLY A 458 -3.91 18.04 -4.25
CA GLY A 458 -4.03 19.36 -3.61
C GLY A 458 -4.37 19.27 -2.11
N TRP A 459 -3.99 18.16 -1.48
CA TRP A 459 -4.26 17.81 -0.10
C TRP A 459 -3.55 18.71 0.92
N GLU A 460 -2.54 19.48 0.51
CA GLU A 460 -1.71 20.29 1.39
C GLU A 460 -2.53 21.33 2.18
N ASP A 461 -3.32 22.15 1.48
CA ASP A 461 -4.18 23.16 2.10
C ASP A 461 -5.35 22.50 2.86
N LEU A 462 -5.90 21.40 2.34
CA LEU A 462 -7.02 20.69 2.95
C LEU A 462 -6.65 20.03 4.28
N ILE A 463 -5.52 19.31 4.37
CA ILE A 463 -5.00 18.78 5.64
C ILE A 463 -4.71 19.94 6.59
N SER A 464 -4.20 21.07 6.09
CA SER A 464 -3.96 22.25 6.92
C SER A 464 -5.24 22.79 7.54
N GLU A 465 -6.34 22.89 6.78
CA GLU A 465 -7.64 23.32 7.28
C GLU A 465 -8.26 22.31 8.26
N ILE A 466 -8.27 21.03 7.90
CA ILE A 466 -8.89 19.95 8.69
C ILE A 466 -8.18 19.81 10.06
N THR A 467 -6.84 19.82 10.07
CA THR A 467 -6.06 19.72 11.33
C THR A 467 -6.09 21.02 12.14
N ASN A 468 -6.28 22.19 11.53
CA ASN A 468 -6.57 23.45 12.26
C ASN A 468 -8.00 23.50 12.83
N LYS A 469 -8.84 22.51 12.51
CA LYS A 469 -10.19 22.31 13.07
C LYS A 469 -10.22 21.10 14.04
N ASP A 470 -9.08 20.66 14.55
CA ASP A 470 -8.95 19.56 15.53
C ASP A 470 -9.57 18.21 15.09
N TYR A 471 -9.65 17.93 13.79
CA TYR A 471 -10.00 16.59 13.29
C TYR A 471 -8.74 15.74 13.09
N ASP A 472 -8.82 14.46 13.43
CA ASP A 472 -7.82 13.46 13.06
C ASP A 472 -7.93 13.09 11.57
N VAL A 473 -6.80 12.80 10.93
CA VAL A 473 -6.73 12.40 9.52
C VAL A 473 -5.91 11.13 9.28
N LEU A 474 -6.33 10.39 8.25
CA LEU A 474 -5.52 9.42 7.52
C LEU A 474 -5.29 9.91 6.09
N PHE A 475 -4.27 9.39 5.44
CA PHE A 475 -3.79 9.92 4.17
C PHE A 475 -3.36 8.82 3.19
N SER A 476 -3.82 8.94 1.95
CA SER A 476 -3.50 7.99 0.87
C SER A 476 -3.25 8.67 -0.49
N SER A 477 -3.49 9.98 -0.62
CA SER A 477 -3.57 10.66 -1.93
C SER A 477 -2.41 10.41 -2.89
N CYS A 478 -1.17 10.60 -2.44
CA CYS A 478 0.01 10.38 -3.27
C CYS A 478 0.43 8.90 -3.35
N TRP A 479 -0.36 7.97 -2.79
CA TRP A 479 -0.09 6.54 -2.64
C TRP A 479 -1.18 5.67 -3.30
N TYR A 480 -1.85 6.22 -4.32
CA TYR A 480 -2.70 5.48 -5.25
C TYR A 480 -1.83 4.67 -6.23
N LEU A 481 -1.64 3.38 -5.93
CA LEU A 481 -0.81 2.48 -6.72
C LEU A 481 -1.59 1.72 -7.81
N ASN A 482 -2.91 1.85 -7.88
CA ASN A 482 -3.69 1.46 -9.07
C ASN A 482 -3.23 2.25 -10.30
N TYR A 483 -2.84 3.52 -10.13
CA TYR A 483 -2.14 4.30 -11.14
C TYR A 483 -0.71 3.77 -11.34
N ILE A 484 -0.44 3.31 -12.57
CA ILE A 484 0.87 2.85 -13.03
C ILE A 484 1.49 3.86 -14.00
N GLN A 485 2.81 4.04 -13.93
CA GLN A 485 3.56 4.90 -14.86
C GLN A 485 4.81 4.17 -15.36
N TYR A 486 5.24 4.47 -16.58
CA TYR A 486 6.47 3.87 -17.12
C TYR A 486 7.71 4.51 -16.47
N GLY A 487 8.55 3.68 -15.84
CA GLY A 487 9.84 4.11 -15.28
C GLY A 487 10.02 3.66 -13.83
N VAL A 488 10.49 4.59 -12.99
CA VAL A 488 10.84 4.33 -11.58
C VAL A 488 9.90 5.17 -10.68
N ASP A 489 8.63 4.78 -10.67
CA ASP A 489 7.50 5.50 -10.06
C ASP A 489 7.44 5.43 -8.52
N TRP A 490 8.14 4.47 -7.90
CA TRP A 490 8.24 4.36 -6.45
C TRP A 490 8.90 5.56 -5.76
N GLN A 491 9.73 6.33 -6.48
CA GLN A 491 10.44 7.48 -5.90
C GLN A 491 9.51 8.63 -5.48
N PRO A 492 8.52 9.05 -6.30
CA PRO A 492 7.38 9.85 -5.85
C PRO A 492 6.73 9.34 -4.55
N PHE A 493 6.34 8.07 -4.49
CA PHE A 493 5.67 7.48 -3.33
C PHE A 493 6.54 7.56 -2.06
N TYR A 494 7.83 7.25 -2.19
CA TYR A 494 8.82 7.34 -1.11
C TYR A 494 9.12 8.79 -0.67
N LYS A 495 9.05 9.77 -1.58
CA LYS A 495 9.32 11.20 -1.30
C LYS A 495 8.16 11.91 -0.61
N CYS A 496 6.92 11.49 -0.87
CA CYS A 496 5.74 12.13 -0.34
C CYS A 496 5.69 12.05 1.20
N ASP A 497 5.31 13.15 1.87
CA ASP A 497 5.15 13.18 3.32
C ASP A 497 4.00 14.14 3.71
N PRO A 498 2.85 13.62 4.22
CA PRO A 498 1.67 14.44 4.52
C PRO A 498 1.88 15.42 5.67
N THR A 499 3.01 15.35 6.38
CA THR A 499 3.34 16.21 7.51
C THR A 499 4.40 17.25 7.16
N SER A 500 4.87 17.34 5.91
CA SER A 500 6.03 18.14 5.52
C SER A 500 5.85 19.65 5.73
N HIS A 501 4.65 20.17 5.44
CA HIS A 501 4.26 21.59 5.55
C HIS A 501 3.61 21.99 6.90
N LEU A 502 3.11 21.01 7.66
CA LEU A 502 2.33 21.24 8.88
C LEU A 502 3.15 21.77 10.08
N ASN A 503 2.47 22.46 11.00
CA ASN A 503 3.04 22.82 12.31
C ASN A 503 2.98 21.64 13.31
N GLN A 504 3.74 21.72 14.40
CA GLN A 504 3.91 20.58 15.33
C GLN A 504 2.60 20.10 16.00
N THR A 505 1.60 20.96 16.19
CA THR A 505 0.28 20.58 16.71
C THR A 505 -0.53 19.86 15.62
N GLN A 506 -0.60 20.43 14.42
CA GLN A 506 -1.29 19.80 13.27
C GLN A 506 -0.75 18.38 12.98
N LYS A 507 0.56 18.16 13.14
CA LYS A 507 1.17 16.83 12.96
C LYS A 507 0.68 15.76 13.94
N GLN A 508 0.11 16.14 15.08
CA GLN A 508 -0.43 15.17 16.06
C GLN A 508 -1.76 14.55 15.60
N HIS A 509 -2.48 15.22 14.70
CA HIS A 509 -3.72 14.72 14.11
C HIS A 509 -3.50 13.80 12.89
N VAL A 510 -2.30 13.75 12.31
CA VAL A 510 -1.98 12.84 11.20
C VAL A 510 -1.60 11.48 11.79
N LEU A 511 -2.59 10.58 11.90
CA LEU A 511 -2.44 9.28 12.56
C LEU A 511 -1.52 8.32 11.79
N GLY A 512 -1.41 8.54 10.48
CA GLY A 512 -0.67 7.71 9.54
C GLY A 512 -1.30 7.77 8.15
N GLY A 513 -1.35 6.64 7.47
CA GLY A 513 -1.90 6.58 6.12
C GLY A 513 -1.81 5.22 5.47
N GLU A 514 -2.26 5.15 4.21
CA GLU A 514 -2.52 3.89 3.50
C GLU A 514 -2.01 3.88 2.06
N VAL A 515 -1.63 2.70 1.58
CA VAL A 515 -1.47 2.39 0.15
C VAL A 515 -2.82 2.04 -0.44
N CYS A 516 -3.30 2.74 -1.46
CA CYS A 516 -4.55 2.39 -2.14
C CYS A 516 -4.28 1.58 -3.42
N MET A 517 -4.89 0.39 -3.51
CA MET A 517 -4.91 -0.45 -4.70
C MET A 517 -6.35 -0.74 -5.10
N TRP A 518 -6.96 0.22 -5.79
CA TRP A 518 -8.27 0.07 -6.43
C TRP A 518 -8.24 -0.95 -7.59
N GLY A 519 -9.40 -1.55 -7.84
CA GLY A 519 -9.55 -2.82 -8.54
C GLY A 519 -9.92 -2.73 -10.01
N GLU A 520 -10.14 -1.55 -10.58
CA GLU A 520 -10.71 -1.39 -11.94
C GLU A 520 -9.88 -2.12 -13.02
N TYR A 521 -8.57 -2.22 -12.79
CA TYR A 521 -7.60 -2.88 -13.66
C TYR A 521 -6.69 -3.87 -12.89
N VAL A 522 -7.13 -4.36 -11.73
CA VAL A 522 -6.35 -5.17 -10.80
C VAL A 522 -7.12 -6.40 -10.33
N ASP A 523 -6.53 -7.58 -10.47
CA ASP A 523 -7.10 -8.84 -9.99
C ASP A 523 -5.99 -9.81 -9.52
N GLY A 524 -6.37 -11.05 -9.21
CA GLY A 524 -5.43 -12.10 -8.81
C GLY A 524 -4.32 -12.44 -9.82
N THR A 525 -4.40 -11.99 -11.08
CA THR A 525 -3.34 -12.21 -12.08
C THR A 525 -2.21 -11.19 -12.02
N ASN A 526 -2.47 -9.98 -11.52
CA ASN A 526 -1.53 -8.86 -11.61
C ASN A 526 -1.29 -8.09 -10.30
N LEU A 527 -2.10 -8.32 -9.25
CA LEU A 527 -2.02 -7.61 -7.98
C LEU A 527 -0.63 -7.68 -7.34
N THR A 528 -0.09 -8.88 -7.14
CA THR A 528 1.20 -9.06 -6.43
C THR A 528 2.36 -8.33 -7.11
N PRO A 529 2.63 -8.50 -8.42
CA PRO A 529 3.71 -7.75 -9.09
C PRO A 529 3.42 -6.25 -9.15
N ARG A 530 2.18 -5.82 -9.46
CA ARG A 530 1.87 -4.37 -9.51
C ARG A 530 2.01 -3.70 -8.15
N LEU A 531 1.67 -4.38 -7.06
CA LEU A 531 1.71 -3.81 -5.72
C LEU A 531 3.13 -3.81 -5.14
N TRP A 532 3.93 -4.84 -5.40
CA TRP A 532 5.21 -5.06 -4.73
C TRP A 532 6.40 -5.10 -5.69
N PRO A 533 7.47 -4.34 -5.42
CA PRO A 533 7.77 -3.65 -4.16
C PRO A 533 7.36 -2.17 -4.13
N ARG A 534 6.49 -1.67 -5.03
CA ARG A 534 6.09 -0.25 -5.02
C ARG A 534 5.46 0.18 -3.68
N ALA A 535 4.63 -0.65 -3.06
CA ALA A 535 4.05 -0.41 -1.74
C ALA A 535 5.10 -0.40 -0.61
N SER A 536 6.25 -1.06 -0.79
CA SER A 536 7.38 -1.02 0.15
C SER A 536 7.91 0.42 0.32
N ALA A 537 7.86 1.26 -0.72
CA ALA A 537 8.23 2.67 -0.68
C ALA A 537 7.41 3.47 0.35
N VAL A 538 6.10 3.23 0.39
CA VAL A 538 5.15 3.86 1.31
C VAL A 538 5.31 3.30 2.71
N ALA A 539 5.47 1.97 2.83
CA ALA A 539 5.70 1.31 4.11
C ALA A 539 6.96 1.84 4.83
N GLU A 540 8.04 2.16 4.09
CA GLU A 540 9.22 2.81 4.69
C GLU A 540 8.96 4.27 5.09
N ARG A 541 8.23 5.04 4.30
CA ARG A 541 7.82 6.42 4.65
C ARG A 541 6.96 6.49 5.91
N LEU A 542 6.13 5.45 6.14
CA LEU A 542 5.25 5.32 7.29
C LEU A 542 5.93 4.70 8.54
N TRP A 543 6.91 3.83 8.36
CA TRP A 543 7.66 3.23 9.47
C TRP A 543 8.86 4.08 9.92
N SER A 544 9.73 4.48 9.00
CA SER A 544 11.05 5.03 9.34
C SER A 544 11.02 6.50 9.77
N ALA A 545 12.10 6.93 10.43
CA ALA A 545 12.30 8.31 10.85
C ALA A 545 12.19 9.31 9.67
N LEU A 546 11.65 10.49 9.94
CA LEU A 546 11.38 11.55 8.95
C LEU A 546 12.55 11.89 8.01
N ASN A 547 13.79 11.80 8.50
CA ASN A 547 15.01 12.11 7.72
C ASN A 547 15.51 10.95 6.82
N VAL A 548 14.84 9.78 6.83
CA VAL A 548 15.11 8.69 5.89
C VAL A 548 14.47 9.03 4.55
N THR A 549 15.22 9.73 3.69
CA THR A 549 14.75 10.27 2.40
C THR A 549 15.75 10.12 1.24
N ASP A 550 16.98 9.66 1.48
CA ASP A 550 17.96 9.46 0.39
C ASP A 550 17.53 8.30 -0.53
N ILE A 551 17.36 8.62 -1.81
CA ILE A 551 16.98 7.67 -2.86
C ILE A 551 18.12 6.68 -3.16
N ASN A 552 19.40 7.06 -3.00
CA ASN A 552 20.50 6.19 -3.42
C ASN A 552 20.68 5.00 -2.44
N SER A 553 20.64 5.29 -1.14
CA SER A 553 20.52 4.30 -0.06
C SER A 553 19.25 3.47 -0.20
N ALA A 554 18.11 4.10 -0.47
CA ALA A 554 16.84 3.39 -0.61
C ALA A 554 16.80 2.45 -1.83
N ALA A 555 17.23 2.91 -3.01
CA ALA A 555 17.25 2.13 -4.24
C ALA A 555 18.07 0.83 -4.10
N SER A 556 19.20 0.90 -3.39
CA SER A 556 20.03 -0.28 -3.11
C SER A 556 19.33 -1.28 -2.18
N ARG A 557 18.68 -0.79 -1.11
CA ARG A 557 17.96 -1.64 -0.14
C ARG A 557 16.65 -2.22 -0.66
N ILE A 558 15.85 -1.44 -1.41
CA ILE A 558 14.59 -1.92 -2.01
C ILE A 558 14.86 -2.97 -3.12
N HIS A 559 16.01 -2.89 -3.80
CA HIS A 559 16.45 -3.92 -4.73
C HIS A 559 16.78 -5.23 -4.00
N GLU A 560 17.59 -5.20 -2.94
CA GLU A 560 17.85 -6.38 -2.11
C GLU A 560 16.55 -6.96 -1.51
N HIS A 561 15.66 -6.10 -0.99
CA HIS A 561 14.36 -6.51 -0.47
C HIS A 561 13.50 -7.19 -1.54
N ARG A 562 13.45 -6.66 -2.77
CA ARG A 562 12.79 -7.31 -3.91
C ARG A 562 13.37 -8.70 -4.21
N CYS A 563 14.69 -8.86 -4.18
CA CYS A 563 15.33 -10.16 -4.33
C CYS A 563 15.01 -11.12 -3.16
N ARG A 564 14.88 -10.58 -1.94
CA ARG A 564 14.47 -11.32 -0.73
C ARG A 564 13.02 -11.80 -0.82
N LEU A 565 12.11 -10.97 -1.33
CA LEU A 565 10.71 -11.35 -1.59
C LEU A 565 10.60 -12.48 -2.64
N LEU A 566 11.41 -12.45 -3.71
CA LEU A 566 11.51 -13.56 -4.67
C LEU A 566 12.03 -14.86 -4.03
N LYS A 567 13.09 -14.78 -3.21
CA LYS A 567 13.61 -15.92 -2.43
C LYS A 567 12.54 -16.53 -1.52
N TRP A 568 11.68 -15.67 -0.97
CA TRP A 568 10.52 -16.05 -0.16
C TRP A 568 9.28 -16.45 -0.99
N GLY A 569 9.39 -16.47 -2.32
CA GLY A 569 8.38 -17.01 -3.25
C GLY A 569 7.27 -16.03 -3.65
N TYR A 570 7.42 -14.74 -3.38
CA TYR A 570 6.45 -13.71 -3.78
C TYR A 570 6.89 -13.04 -5.09
N GLN A 571 5.98 -12.93 -6.06
CA GLN A 571 6.26 -12.43 -7.40
C GLN A 571 6.31 -10.88 -7.45
N ALA A 572 7.36 -10.30 -6.86
CA ALA A 572 7.60 -8.86 -6.85
C ALA A 572 8.27 -8.35 -8.15
N GLU A 573 7.81 -7.23 -8.71
CA GLU A 573 8.29 -6.66 -9.98
C GLU A 573 9.70 -6.03 -9.87
N PRO A 574 10.47 -5.91 -10.97
CA PRO A 574 11.76 -5.21 -10.97
C PRO A 574 11.58 -3.70 -10.77
N ILE A 575 12.30 -3.13 -9.78
CA ILE A 575 11.94 -1.81 -9.20
C ILE A 575 12.81 -0.61 -9.62
N ASN A 576 14.04 -0.84 -10.11
CA ASN A 576 14.99 0.23 -10.47
C ASN A 576 15.47 0.14 -11.94
N GLY A 577 14.66 -0.45 -12.82
CA GLY A 577 15.06 -0.76 -14.19
C GLY A 577 15.94 -2.02 -14.28
N PRO A 578 16.78 -2.17 -15.33
CA PRO A 578 17.53 -3.39 -15.61
C PRO A 578 18.47 -3.84 -14.48
N GLY A 579 18.41 -5.13 -14.16
CA GLY A 579 19.22 -5.80 -13.15
C GLY A 579 18.89 -7.29 -13.12
N TYR A 580 19.31 -7.99 -12.07
CA TYR A 580 18.93 -9.38 -11.80
C TYR A 580 18.92 -9.64 -10.30
N CYS A 581 18.20 -10.67 -9.87
CA CYS A 581 18.30 -11.31 -8.58
C CYS A 581 18.73 -12.78 -8.81
N PRO A 582 19.53 -13.41 -7.92
CA PRO A 582 19.81 -14.86 -7.98
C PRO A 582 18.54 -15.73 -8.05
N TYR A 583 17.43 -15.20 -7.54
CA TYR A 583 16.14 -15.88 -7.44
C TYR A 583 15.12 -15.53 -8.54
N ASP A 584 15.43 -14.70 -9.55
CA ASP A 584 14.54 -14.47 -10.71
C ASP A 584 14.16 -15.79 -11.42
N SER A 585 12.85 -16.04 -11.58
CA SER A 585 12.26 -17.33 -11.99
C SER A 585 12.43 -17.67 -13.47
#